data_AF-A0A7S0N8F5-F1
#
_entry.id   AF-A0A7S0N8F5-F1
#
_cell.length_a   1.000
_cell.length_b   1.000
_cell.length_c   1.000
_cell.angle_alpha   90.00
_cell.angle_beta   90.00
_cell.angle_gamma   90.00
#
_symmetry.space_group_name_H-M   'P 1'
#
loop_
_entity.id
_entity.type
_entity.pdbx_description
1 polymer ?
#
loop_
_entity_poly.entity_id
_entity_poly.type
_entity_poly.pdbx_seq_one_letter_code
_entity_poly.pdbx_strand_id
1 'polypeptide(L)'
;ENTTLTSLDFEYCGLGMDTEITQVDICRLVKDFLKKNTTVMHIDLQNNGIKRVGFLHLAEGLRCNTSLREIYLEGNSIQPADIEAIIRANPTITIHLGNEAHGPLQRATEDAPSG
;
A
#
# COMPACT_ATOMS: atom_id res chain seq x y z
N GLU A 1 10.42 13.48 -15.85
CA GLU A 1 9.28 12.53 -15.84
C GLU A 1 9.85 11.15 -16.11
N ASN A 2 9.67 10.20 -15.19
CA ASN A 2 10.13 8.82 -15.39
C ASN A 2 8.93 8.01 -15.87
N THR A 3 8.87 7.75 -17.17
CA THR A 3 7.72 7.16 -17.88
C THR A 3 7.76 5.63 -17.93
N THR A 4 8.78 4.99 -17.33
CA THR A 4 8.98 3.53 -17.42
C THR A 4 8.86 2.80 -16.09
N LEU A 5 8.82 3.51 -14.95
CA LEU A 5 8.52 2.88 -13.66
C LEU A 5 7.03 2.56 -13.60
N THR A 6 6.69 1.31 -13.91
CA THR A 6 5.37 0.72 -13.75
C THR A 6 5.23 -0.02 -12.42
N SER A 7 6.36 -0.43 -11.84
CA SER A 7 6.49 -1.13 -10.56
C SER A 7 7.51 -0.44 -9.65
N LEU A 8 7.20 -0.34 -8.36
CA LEU A 8 8.11 0.10 -7.31
C LEU A 8 8.21 -1.00 -6.25
N ASP A 9 9.43 -1.43 -6.00
CA ASP A 9 9.75 -2.47 -5.03
C ASP A 9 10.44 -1.82 -3.82
N PHE A 10 9.80 -1.93 -2.66
CA PHE A 10 10.38 -1.58 -1.37
C PHE A 10 10.50 -2.80 -0.45
N GLU A 11 10.51 -4.03 -0.96
CA GLU A 11 10.61 -5.23 -0.13
C GLU A 11 11.81 -5.14 0.84
N TYR A 12 11.61 -5.49 2.11
CA TYR A 12 12.64 -5.43 3.16
C TYR A 12 13.34 -4.08 3.36
N CYS A 13 12.72 -2.95 3.00
CA CYS A 13 13.28 -1.61 3.22
C CYS A 13 13.29 -1.16 4.68
N GLY A 14 12.86 -2.00 5.63
CA GLY A 14 12.88 -1.67 7.05
C GLY A 14 11.86 -0.59 7.45
N LEU A 15 10.71 -0.52 6.75
CA LEU A 15 9.62 0.41 7.09
C LEU A 15 9.07 0.20 8.51
N GLY A 16 9.32 -0.97 9.09
CA GLY A 16 8.83 -1.41 10.40
C GLY A 16 9.80 -1.27 11.56
N MET A 17 11.02 -0.77 11.35
CA MET A 17 11.99 -0.65 12.46
C MET A 17 11.53 0.38 13.49
N ASP A 18 11.46 -0.05 14.74
CA ASP A 18 10.99 0.68 15.93
C ASP A 18 11.90 1.84 16.38
N THR A 19 12.46 2.58 15.42
CA THR A 19 12.92 3.94 15.69
C THR A 19 11.84 4.87 15.12
N GLU A 20 11.14 5.61 15.98
CA GLU A 20 10.04 6.54 15.63
C GLU A 20 10.38 7.49 14.47
N ILE A 21 11.68 7.67 14.20
CA ILE A 21 12.23 8.58 13.21
C ILE A 21 12.21 7.98 11.78
N THR A 22 12.24 6.65 11.57
CA THR A 22 12.45 6.07 10.21
C THR A 22 11.17 5.60 9.50
N GLN A 23 10.18 5.03 10.21
CA GLN A 23 8.93 4.54 9.60
C GLN A 23 8.11 5.66 8.96
N VAL A 24 8.04 6.81 9.62
CA VAL A 24 7.22 7.95 9.19
C VAL A 24 7.76 8.55 7.90
N ASP A 25 9.08 8.56 7.71
CA ASP A 25 9.71 9.25 6.59
C ASP A 25 9.55 8.49 5.27
N ILE A 26 9.65 7.16 5.27
CA ILE A 26 9.48 6.40 4.02
C ILE A 26 7.99 6.32 3.65
N CYS A 27 7.07 6.13 4.60
CA CYS A 27 5.64 6.15 4.29
C CYS A 27 5.18 7.53 3.79
N ARG A 28 5.79 8.63 4.28
CA ARG A 28 5.59 9.97 3.73
C ARG A 28 6.16 10.10 2.31
N LEU A 29 7.32 9.53 2.04
CA LEU A 29 7.92 9.54 0.70
C LEU A 29 7.04 8.78 -0.30
N VAL A 30 6.54 7.60 0.07
CA VAL A 30 5.61 6.82 -0.77
C VAL A 30 4.31 7.57 -0.98
N LYS A 31 3.78 8.22 0.07
CA LYS A 31 2.61 9.10 -0.07
C LYS A 31 2.85 10.21 -1.10
N ASP A 32 3.92 10.97 -0.96
CA ASP A 32 4.20 12.12 -1.83
C ASP A 32 4.53 11.66 -3.26
N PHE A 33 5.15 10.49 -3.40
CA PHE A 33 5.34 9.82 -4.67
C PHE A 33 4.00 9.48 -5.32
N LEU A 34 3.11 8.79 -4.60
CA LEU A 34 1.78 8.40 -5.08
C LEU A 34 0.94 9.62 -5.48
N LYS A 35 1.02 10.72 -4.76
CA LYS A 35 0.29 11.96 -5.10
C LYS A 35 0.73 12.58 -6.44
N LYS A 36 1.98 12.37 -6.86
CA LYS A 36 2.56 13.00 -8.05
C LYS A 36 2.68 12.03 -9.23
N ASN A 37 2.79 10.75 -8.95
CA ASN A 37 3.01 9.73 -9.96
C ASN A 37 1.68 9.25 -10.54
N THR A 38 1.54 9.26 -11.86
CA THR A 38 0.36 8.81 -12.59
C THR A 38 0.67 7.65 -13.55
N THR A 39 1.86 7.07 -13.46
CA THR A 39 2.35 6.03 -14.37
C THR A 39 2.49 4.67 -13.69
N VAL A 40 2.78 4.64 -12.39
CA VAL A 40 2.90 3.42 -11.61
C VAL A 40 1.52 2.80 -11.45
N MET A 41 1.45 1.51 -11.77
CA MET A 41 0.23 0.70 -11.69
C MET A 41 0.34 -0.37 -10.60
N HIS A 42 1.56 -0.76 -10.23
CA HIS A 42 1.84 -1.82 -9.26
C HIS A 42 2.85 -1.34 -8.23
N ILE A 43 2.63 -1.64 -6.95
CA ILE A 43 3.60 -1.37 -5.88
C ILE A 43 3.77 -2.61 -5.01
N ASP A 44 5.02 -2.99 -4.78
CA ASP A 44 5.40 -4.04 -3.84
C ASP A 44 5.95 -3.43 -2.55
N LEU A 45 5.24 -3.67 -1.44
CA LEU A 45 5.67 -3.31 -0.09
C LEU A 45 5.73 -4.53 0.83
N GLN A 46 5.93 -5.74 0.30
CA GLN A 46 5.96 -6.94 1.11
C GLN A 46 7.08 -6.92 2.16
N ASN A 47 6.90 -7.69 3.24
CA ASN A 47 7.89 -7.97 4.27
C ASN A 47 8.54 -6.73 4.91
N ASN A 48 7.79 -5.63 4.98
CA ASN A 48 8.32 -4.34 5.42
C ASN A 48 8.01 -3.98 6.88
N GLY A 49 7.21 -4.79 7.57
CA GLY A 49 6.78 -4.49 8.94
C GLY A 49 5.98 -3.18 9.06
N ILE A 50 5.25 -2.78 7.99
CA ILE A 50 4.39 -1.59 8.02
C ILE A 50 3.38 -1.72 9.15
N LYS A 51 3.31 -0.68 9.99
CA LYS A 51 2.34 -0.57 11.08
C LYS A 51 1.21 0.39 10.70
N ARG A 52 0.18 0.48 11.55
CA ARG A 52 -1.01 1.33 11.41
C ARG A 52 -0.73 2.74 10.84
N VAL A 53 0.31 3.42 11.35
CA VAL A 53 0.67 4.77 10.90
C VAL A 53 1.09 4.79 9.43
N GLY A 54 1.85 3.79 8.96
CA GLY A 54 2.24 3.69 7.56
C GLY A 54 1.05 3.47 6.62
N PHE A 55 0.09 2.62 7.01
CA PHE A 55 -1.13 2.42 6.25
C PHE A 55 -1.99 3.68 6.11
N LEU A 56 -2.04 4.53 7.14
CA LEU A 56 -2.72 5.82 7.04
C LEU A 56 -2.06 6.75 6.01
N HIS A 57 -0.73 6.77 5.93
CA HIS A 57 -0.01 7.55 4.93
C HIS A 57 -0.23 6.99 3.52
N LEU A 58 -0.24 5.65 3.36
CA LEU A 58 -0.59 5.01 2.09
C LEU A 58 -1.99 5.40 1.63
N ALA A 59 -3.00 5.28 2.51
CA ALA A 59 -4.36 5.72 2.22
C ALA A 59 -4.42 7.21 1.83
N GLU A 60 -3.65 8.08 2.48
CA GLU A 60 -3.59 9.50 2.10
C GLU A 60 -3.00 9.71 0.69
N GLY A 61 -1.99 8.94 0.31
CA GLY A 61 -1.37 9.01 -1.02
C GLY A 61 -2.29 8.48 -2.12
N LEU A 62 -2.94 7.34 -1.84
CA LEU A 62 -3.85 6.67 -2.77
C LEU A 62 -5.11 7.48 -3.08
N ARG A 63 -5.54 8.36 -2.17
CA ARG A 63 -6.69 9.25 -2.40
C ARG A 63 -6.54 10.13 -3.65
N CYS A 64 -5.30 10.51 -3.98
CA CYS A 64 -5.00 11.34 -5.13
C CYS A 64 -4.49 10.53 -6.33
N ASN A 65 -4.08 9.28 -6.11
CA ASN A 65 -3.51 8.44 -7.14
C ASN A 65 -4.62 7.63 -7.82
N THR A 66 -4.83 7.87 -9.11
CA THR A 66 -5.81 7.15 -9.94
C THR A 66 -5.17 6.19 -10.94
N SER A 67 -3.85 6.06 -10.95
CA SER A 67 -3.11 5.17 -11.87
C SER A 67 -2.79 3.82 -11.24
N LEU A 68 -2.58 3.78 -9.93
CA LEU A 68 -2.28 2.56 -9.21
C LEU A 68 -3.48 1.62 -9.25
N ARG A 69 -3.22 0.35 -9.53
CA ARG A 69 -4.21 -0.71 -9.65
C ARG A 69 -3.97 -1.80 -8.62
N GLU A 70 -2.72 -2.10 -8.31
CA GLU A 70 -2.37 -3.22 -7.44
C GLU A 70 -1.33 -2.81 -6.39
N ILE A 71 -1.51 -3.31 -5.18
CA ILE A 71 -0.55 -3.17 -4.08
C ILE A 71 -0.33 -4.50 -3.36
N TYR A 72 0.93 -4.87 -3.16
CA TYR A 72 1.33 -6.09 -2.47
C TYR A 72 1.81 -5.75 -1.05
N LEU A 73 1.16 -6.33 -0.05
CA LEU A 73 1.36 -6.00 1.37
C LEU A 73 1.66 -7.23 2.25
N GLU A 74 1.87 -8.41 1.67
CA GLU A 74 2.23 -9.64 2.39
C GLU A 74 3.38 -9.42 3.39
N GLY A 75 3.35 -10.10 4.54
CA GLY A 75 4.41 -9.98 5.55
C GLY A 75 4.46 -8.63 6.31
N ASN A 76 3.40 -7.82 6.25
CA ASN A 76 3.25 -6.62 7.08
C ASN A 76 2.28 -6.83 8.26
N SER A 77 2.31 -5.93 9.25
CA SER A 77 1.41 -5.97 10.41
C SER A 77 0.05 -5.33 10.09
N ILE A 78 -0.75 -6.00 9.27
CA ILE A 78 -2.03 -5.51 8.75
C ILE A 78 -3.18 -5.83 9.68
N GLN A 79 -4.04 -4.84 9.93
CA GLN A 79 -5.33 -5.01 10.60
C GLN A 79 -6.49 -4.73 9.63
N PRO A 80 -7.71 -5.23 9.91
CA PRO A 80 -8.90 -4.94 9.08
C PRO A 80 -9.12 -3.44 8.82
N ALA A 81 -8.90 -2.62 9.85
CA ALA A 81 -9.06 -1.17 9.75
C ALA A 81 -8.04 -0.51 8.80
N ASP A 82 -6.91 -1.15 8.51
CA ASP A 82 -5.91 -0.68 7.54
C ASP A 82 -6.40 -0.89 6.11
N ILE A 83 -6.94 -2.07 5.83
CA ILE A 83 -7.55 -2.43 4.54
C ILE A 83 -8.73 -1.52 4.23
N GLU A 84 -9.62 -1.31 5.20
CA GLU A 84 -10.74 -0.37 5.04
C GLU A 84 -10.28 1.06 4.75
N ALA A 85 -9.16 1.51 5.32
CA ALA A 85 -8.64 2.84 5.05
C ALA A 85 -8.11 2.96 3.62
N ILE A 86 -7.44 1.92 3.11
CA ILE A 86 -6.94 1.86 1.74
C ILE A 86 -8.10 1.82 0.74
N ILE A 87 -9.06 0.91 0.92
CA ILE A 87 -10.23 0.79 0.02
C ILE A 87 -11.06 2.08 0.03
N ARG A 88 -11.26 2.70 1.19
CA ARG A 88 -11.96 3.99 1.28
C ARG A 88 -11.22 5.12 0.56
N ALA A 89 -9.90 5.07 0.54
CA ALA A 89 -9.10 6.06 -0.16
C ALA A 89 -9.10 5.85 -1.68
N ASN A 90 -9.00 4.59 -2.12
CA ASN A 90 -9.05 4.21 -3.52
C ASN A 90 -9.83 2.89 -3.65
N PRO A 91 -11.12 2.93 -4.02
CA PRO A 91 -11.96 1.73 -4.05
C PRO A 91 -11.69 0.84 -5.26
N THR A 92 -10.92 1.30 -6.24
CA THR A 92 -10.54 0.55 -7.44
C THR A 92 -9.24 -0.24 -7.29
N ILE A 93 -8.54 -0.06 -6.16
CA ILE A 93 -7.26 -0.74 -5.92
C ILE A 93 -7.49 -2.19 -5.51
N THR A 94 -6.70 -3.08 -6.10
CA THR A 94 -6.58 -4.48 -5.69
C THR A 94 -5.46 -4.61 -4.68
N ILE A 95 -5.73 -5.26 -3.56
CA ILE A 95 -4.78 -5.43 -2.46
C ILE A 95 -4.43 -6.92 -2.34
N HIS A 96 -3.14 -7.24 -2.43
CA HIS A 96 -2.61 -8.60 -2.31
C HIS A 96 -2.00 -8.78 -0.91
N LEU A 97 -2.56 -9.72 -0.14
CA LEU A 97 -2.19 -9.96 1.27
C LEU A 97 -1.36 -11.23 1.49
N GLY A 98 -0.98 -11.94 0.42
CA GLY A 98 -0.29 -13.22 0.50
C GLY A 98 -1.23 -14.40 0.78
N ASN A 99 -0.70 -15.62 0.63
CA ASN A 99 -1.46 -16.87 0.73
C ASN A 99 -1.55 -17.42 2.17
N GLU A 100 -1.01 -16.68 3.14
CA GLU A 100 -0.95 -17.06 4.55
C GLU A 100 -2.10 -16.42 5.34
N ALA A 101 -3.16 -17.19 5.60
CA ALA A 101 -4.08 -17.05 6.73
C ALA A 101 -4.90 -15.75 6.94
N HIS A 102 -5.06 -14.86 5.95
CA HIS A 102 -5.91 -13.66 6.07
C HIS A 102 -7.34 -13.84 5.51
N GLY A 103 -8.00 -14.97 5.82
CA GLY A 103 -9.26 -15.40 5.19
C GLY A 103 -10.34 -14.33 4.99
N PRO A 104 -10.86 -13.66 6.04
CA PRO A 104 -11.92 -12.66 5.89
C PRO A 104 -11.48 -11.37 5.19
N LEU A 105 -10.19 -11.03 5.25
CA LEU A 105 -9.64 -9.79 4.71
C LEU A 105 -9.41 -9.86 3.20
N GLN A 106 -9.05 -11.04 2.71
CA GLN A 106 -8.83 -11.28 1.28
C GLN A 106 -10.14 -11.28 0.48
N ARG A 107 -11.24 -11.74 1.09
CA ARG A 107 -12.58 -11.60 0.48
C ARG A 107 -13.02 -10.15 0.31
N ALA A 108 -12.73 -9.29 1.28
CA ALA A 108 -13.10 -7.88 1.22
C ALA A 108 -12.39 -7.12 0.08
N THR A 109 -11.25 -7.63 -0.39
CA THR A 109 -10.48 -7.06 -1.48
C THR A 109 -10.86 -7.64 -2.84
N GLU A 110 -11.35 -8.88 -2.89
CA GLU A 110 -11.85 -9.54 -4.11
C GLU A 110 -13.26 -9.10 -4.51
N ASP A 111 -14.10 -8.70 -3.55
CA ASP A 111 -15.46 -8.20 -3.78
C ASP A 111 -15.50 -6.72 -4.24
N ALA A 112 -14.36 -6.04 -4.37
CA ALA A 112 -14.30 -4.68 -4.89
C ALA A 112 -14.61 -4.69 -6.40
N PRO A 113 -15.57 -3.87 -6.89
CA PRO A 113 -15.99 -3.93 -8.29
C PRO A 113 -14.83 -3.55 -9.21
N SER A 114 -14.57 -4.41 -10.19
CA SER A 114 -13.69 -4.16 -11.34
C SER A 114 -14.34 -3.09 -12.23
N GLY A 115 -14.23 -1.83 -11.81
CA GLY A 115 -14.68 -0.65 -12.55
C GLY A 115 -13.67 -0.21 -13.60
#